data_AF-A0A966TAX7-F1
#
_entry.id   AF-A0A966TAX7-F1
#
_cell.length_a   1.000
_cell.length_b   1.000
_cell.length_c   1.000
_cell.angle_alpha   90.00
_cell.angle_beta   90.00
_cell.angle_gamma   90.00
#
_symmetry.space_group_name_H-M   'P 1'
#
loop_
_entity.id
_entity.type
_entity.pdbx_description
1 polymer ?
#
loop_
_entity_poly.entity_id
_entity_poly.type
_entity_poly.pdbx_seq_one_letter_code
_entity_poly.pdbx_strand_id
1 'polypeptide(L)' 'DEVRTAARQVFDDLNAATASGEFATKVQKLCDWCDYQRWCPAHGGDPSVAHAESSVAVNIRRKAVGLAPLA' A
#
# COMPACT_ATOMS: atom_id res chain seq x y z
N ASP A 1 -19.25 8.18 21.29
CA ASP A 1 -17.90 7.64 21.52
C ASP A 1 -17.04 8.03 20.34
N GLU A 2 -16.03 8.85 20.58
CA GLU A 2 -15.16 9.46 19.57
C GLU A 2 -14.44 8.42 18.72
N VAL A 3 -13.98 7.32 19.35
CA VAL A 3 -13.27 6.23 18.67
C VAL A 3 -14.14 5.59 17.60
N ARG A 4 -15.42 5.35 17.90
CA ARG A 4 -16.36 4.74 16.96
C ARG A 4 -16.64 5.64 15.76
N THR A 5 -16.72 6.96 15.97
CA THR A 5 -16.88 7.93 14.89
C THR A 5 -15.65 7.96 14.00
N ALA A 6 -14.45 8.03 14.58
CA ALA A 6 -13.18 8.02 13.84
C ALA A 6 -13.01 6.72 13.02
N ALA A 7 -13.34 5.56 13.59
CA ALA A 7 -13.27 4.30 12.88
C ALA A 7 -14.22 4.24 11.67
N ARG A 8 -15.42 4.85 11.79
CA ARG A 8 -16.36 4.96 10.67
C ARG A 8 -15.79 5.81 9.54
N GLN A 9 -15.22 6.97 9.89
CA GLN A 9 -14.64 7.88 8.90
C GLN A 9 -13.51 7.20 8.12
N VAL A 10 -12.60 6.50 8.81
CA VAL A 10 -11.53 5.75 8.15
C VAL A 10 -12.09 4.71 7.19
N PHE A 11 -13.16 4.01 7.57
CA PHE A 11 -13.78 3.03 6.70
C PHE A 11 -14.41 3.65 5.45
N ASP A 12 -15.07 4.80 5.61
CA ASP A 12 -15.68 5.53 4.49
C ASP A 12 -14.60 6.06 3.52
N ASP A 13 -13.48 6.57 4.06
CA ASP A 13 -12.33 7.02 3.27
C ASP A 13 -11.69 5.87 2.47
N LEU A 14 -11.57 4.67 3.08
CA LEU A 14 -11.08 3.48 2.39
C LEU A 14 -11.99 3.05 1.24
N ASN A 15 -13.31 3.11 1.43
CA ASN A 15 -14.27 2.79 0.38
C ASN A 15 -14.20 3.79 -0.77
N ALA A 16 -14.08 5.09 -0.47
CA ALA A 16 -13.92 6.13 -1.48
C ALA A 16 -12.65 5.94 -2.31
N ALA A 17 -11.51 5.70 -1.66
CA ALA A 17 -10.23 5.45 -2.34
C ALA A 17 -10.27 4.19 -3.21
N THR A 18 -10.92 3.13 -2.74
CA THR A 18 -11.08 1.90 -3.53
C THR A 18 -11.95 2.13 -4.76
N ALA A 19 -12.99 2.95 -4.65
CA ALA A 19 -13.88 3.27 -5.76
C ALA A 19 -13.21 4.19 -6.82
N SER A 20 -12.40 5.16 -6.39
CA SER A 20 -11.72 6.08 -7.30
C SER A 20 -10.39 5.55 -7.85
N GLY A 21 -9.76 4.61 -7.14
CA GLY A 21 -8.37 4.21 -7.40
C GLY A 21 -7.34 5.23 -6.90
N GLU A 22 -7.77 6.30 -6.24
CA GLU A 22 -6.89 7.34 -5.70
C GLU A 22 -6.57 7.07 -4.23
N PHE A 23 -5.32 6.74 -3.95
CA PHE A 23 -4.84 6.52 -2.59
C PHE A 23 -3.92 7.66 -2.16
N ALA A 24 -4.33 8.41 -1.14
CA ALA A 24 -3.53 9.49 -0.61
C ALA A 24 -2.20 8.97 -0.04
N THR A 25 -1.08 9.51 -0.53
CA THR A 25 0.24 9.15 -0.02
C THR A 25 0.52 9.87 1.30
N LYS A 26 0.92 9.13 2.34
CA LYS A 26 1.38 9.70 3.62
C LYS A 26 2.72 9.09 4.01
N VAL A 27 3.80 9.77 3.64
CA VAL A 27 5.17 9.33 3.96
C VAL A 27 5.39 9.34 5.47
N GLN A 28 5.80 8.20 6.00
CA GLN A 28 6.01 7.96 7.42
C GLN A 28 7.05 6.84 7.61
N LYS A 29 7.44 6.55 8.85
CA LYS A 29 8.52 5.59 9.13
C LYS A 29 8.26 4.17 8.60
N LEU A 30 6.99 3.79 8.43
CA LEU A 30 6.61 2.51 7.82
C LEU A 30 7.00 2.41 6.34
N CYS A 31 7.20 3.51 5.63
CA CYS A 31 7.66 3.50 4.24
C CYS A 31 9.03 2.81 4.08
N ASP A 32 9.89 2.87 5.10
CA ASP A 32 11.19 2.17 5.13
C ASP A 32 11.05 0.64 5.03
N TRP A 33 9.87 0.11 5.33
CA TRP A 33 9.56 -1.33 5.32
C TRP A 33 8.54 -1.70 4.23
N CYS A 34 8.17 -0.75 3.36
CA CYS A 34 7.11 -0.93 2.37
C CYS A 34 7.63 -1.64 1.10
N ASP A 35 7.11 -2.84 0.84
CA ASP A 35 7.45 -3.61 -0.36
C ASP A 35 6.99 -2.96 -1.67
N TYR A 36 6.06 -2.01 -1.57
CA TYR A 36 5.50 -1.27 -2.70
C TYR A 36 6.14 0.09 -2.92
N GLN A 37 7.17 0.45 -2.14
CA GLN A 37 7.79 1.78 -2.16
C GLN A 37 8.22 2.20 -3.58
N ARG A 38 8.75 1.26 -4.37
CA ARG A 38 9.24 1.52 -5.73
C ARG A 38 8.17 1.99 -6.73
N TRP A 39 6.88 1.78 -6.44
CA TRP A 39 5.75 2.24 -7.27
C TRP A 39 4.99 3.39 -6.64
N CYS A 40 5.37 3.84 -5.44
CA CYS A 40 4.67 4.91 -4.74
C CYS A 40 4.98 6.28 -5.35
N PRO A 41 3.97 7.10 -5.70
CA PRO A 41 4.16 8.45 -6.24
C PRO A 41 5.01 9.37 -5.36
N ALA A 42 4.87 9.25 -4.03
CA ALA A 42 5.64 10.06 -3.08
C ALA A 42 7.15 9.75 -3.07
N HIS A 43 7.55 8.63 -3.66
CA HIS A 43 8.95 8.25 -3.86
C HIS A 43 9.37 8.33 -5.34
N GLY A 44 8.55 8.96 -6.20
CA GLY A 44 8.80 9.07 -7.64
C GLY A 44 8.46 7.82 -8.45
N GLY A 45 7.76 6.85 -7.86
CA GLY A 45 7.32 5.63 -8.53
C GLY A 45 6.03 5.82 -9.33
N ASP A 46 5.77 4.89 -10.24
CA ASP A 46 4.55 4.86 -11.06
C ASP A 46 3.57 3.80 -10.51
N PRO A 47 2.40 4.20 -9.98
CA PRO A 47 1.42 3.26 -9.45
C PRO A 47 0.70 2.46 -10.55
N SER A 48 0.69 2.93 -11.80
CA SER A 48 -0.02 2.26 -12.90
C SER A 48 0.59 0.91 -13.28
N VAL A 49 1.90 0.74 -13.06
CA VAL A 49 2.61 -0.52 -13.31
C VAL A 49 2.65 -1.45 -12.09
N ALA A 50 2.26 -0.96 -10.91
CA ALA A 50 2.35 -1.72 -9.66
C ALA A 50 1.58 -3.05 -9.72
N HIS A 51 0.39 -3.06 -10.33
CA HIS A 51 -0.43 -4.27 -10.44
C HIS A 51 0.27 -5.35 -11.27
N ALA A 52 0.94 -4.98 -12.38
CA ALA A 52 1.61 -5.92 -13.26
C ALA A 52 2.91 -6.47 -12.65
N GLU A 53 3.66 -5.65 -11.91
CA GLU A 53 5.00 -6.01 -11.44
C GLU A 53 5.03 -6.56 -10.00
N SER A 54 4.08 -6.17 -9.15
CA SER A 54 4.20 -6.39 -7.70
C SER A 54 4.18 -7.85 -7.29
N SER A 55 3.39 -8.71 -7.93
CA SER A 55 3.30 -10.13 -7.56
C SER A 55 4.66 -10.82 -7.59
N VAL A 56 5.46 -10.57 -8.62
CA VAL A 56 6.81 -11.16 -8.76
C VAL A 56 7.80 -10.46 -7.83
N ALA A 57 7.86 -9.13 -7.89
CA ALA A 57 8.87 -8.35 -7.15
C ALA A 57 8.71 -8.47 -5.62
N VAL A 58 7.47 -8.45 -5.11
CA VAL A 58 7.19 -8.60 -3.67
C VAL A 58 7.53 -10.03 -3.22
N ASN A 59 7.23 -11.04 -4.02
CA ASN A 59 7.57 -12.43 -3.69
C ASN A 59 9.08 -12.67 -3.61
N ILE A 60 9.88 -12.05 -4.50
CA ILE A 60 11.35 -12.10 -4.43
C ILE A 60 11.84 -11.51 -3.10
N ARG A 61 11.36 -10.32 -2.72
CA ARG A 61 11.75 -9.66 -1.45
C ARG A 61 11.36 -10.52 -0.25
N ARG A 62 10.12 -11.03 -0.21
CA ARG A 62 9.62 -11.89 0.87
C ARG A 62 10.49 -13.13 1.06
N LYS A 63 10.86 -13.81 -0.03
CA LYS A 63 11.76 -14.97 0.01
C LYS A 63 13.14 -14.60 0.58
N ALA A 64 13.69 -13.43 0.20
CA ALA A 64 14.99 -12.98 0.70
C ALA A 64 15.02 -12.77 2.23
N VAL A 65 13.87 -12.50 2.85
CA VAL A 65 13.71 -12.35 4.31
C VAL A 65 13.07 -13.56 4.99
N GLY A 66 12.96 -14.71 4.29
CA GLY A 66 12.44 -15.96 4.87
C GLY A 66 10.92 -16.02 5.05
N LEU A 67 10.15 -15.15 4.39
CA LEU A 67 8.69 -15.15 4.41
C LEU A 67 8.12 -16.01 3.27
N ALA A 68 6.95 -16.63 3.54
CA ALA A 68 6.17 -17.34 2.52
C ALA A 68 5.73 -16.40 1.38
N PRO A 69 5.59 -16.88 0.13
CA PRO A 69 5.06 -16.05 -0.96
C PRO A 69 3.63 -15.58 -0.67
N LEU A 70 3.26 -14.45 -1.25
CA LEU A 70 1.86 -14.04 -1.36
C LEU A 70 1.13 -15.02 -2.29
N ALA A 71 -0.10 -15.37 -1.90
CA ALA A 71 -1.01 -16.22 -2.67
C ALA A 71 -1.55 -15.50 -3.91
#